data_AF-A0A521S7S9-F1
#
_entry.id   AF-A0A521S7S9-F1
#
_cell.length_a   1.000
_cell.length_b   1.000
_cell.length_c   1.000
_cell.angle_alpha   90.00
_cell.angle_beta   90.00
_cell.angle_gamma   90.00
#
_symmetry.space_group_name_H-M   'P 1'
#
loop_
_entity.id
_entity.type
_entity.pdbx_description
1 polymer ?
#
loop_
_entity_poly.entity_id
_entity_poly.type
_entity_poly.pdbx_seq_one_letter_code
_entity_poly.pdbx_strand_id
1 'polypeptide(L)'
;MMIHFATAIGFGIIFSLIGGRLSYGQAISWGIVYGLGIWLFMQFLWLPIVNPAMAQMPSLPFAIEHTIFGGFLGTYPAFLGSRAETQIGRERERLAA
;
A
#
# COMPACT_ATOMS: atom_id res chain seq x y z
N MET A 1 19.40 -5.58 -4.54
CA MET A 1 18.07 -6.20 -4.73
C MET A 1 17.51 -6.89 -3.48
N MET A 2 18.25 -7.76 -2.77
CA MET A 2 17.71 -8.41 -1.55
C MET A 2 17.22 -7.42 -0.47
N ILE A 3 18.02 -6.41 -0.13
CA ILE A 3 17.63 -5.36 0.83
C ILE A 3 16.39 -4.61 0.34
N HIS A 4 16.31 -4.32 -0.97
CA HIS A 4 15.16 -3.62 -1.54
C HIS A 4 13.87 -4.43 -1.35
N PHE A 5 13.89 -5.72 -1.67
CA PHE A 5 12.72 -6.60 -1.46
C PHE A 5 12.37 -6.77 0.03
N ALA A 6 13.35 -6.94 0.90
CA ALA A 6 13.11 -7.04 2.34
C ALA A 6 12.44 -5.76 2.89
N THR A 7 12.93 -4.58 2.48
CA THR A 7 12.34 -3.28 2.84
C THR A 7 10.93 -3.13 2.27
N ALA A 8 10.70 -3.51 1.01
CA ALA A 8 9.38 -3.47 0.38
C ALA A 8 8.38 -4.38 1.09
N ILE A 9 8.78 -5.60 1.49
CA ILE A 9 7.97 -6.52 2.29
C ILE A 9 7.63 -5.89 3.64
N GLY A 10 8.61 -5.29 4.32
CA GLY A 10 8.40 -4.61 5.61
C GLY A 10 7.35 -3.51 5.52
N PHE A 11 7.47 -2.61 4.53
CA PHE A 11 6.47 -1.58 4.29
C PHE A 11 5.11 -2.14 3.85
N GLY A 12 5.09 -3.23 3.11
CA GLY A 12 3.87 -3.95 2.74
C GLY A 12 3.11 -4.44 3.97
N ILE A 13 3.80 -5.08 4.91
CA ILE A 13 3.23 -5.56 6.17
C ILE A 13 2.65 -4.40 6.98
N ILE A 14 3.39 -3.28 7.12
CA ILE A 14 2.92 -2.09 7.85
C ILE A 14 1.59 -1.59 7.27
N PHE A 15 1.49 -1.48 5.95
CA PHE A 15 0.25 -1.07 5.28
C PHE A 15 -0.91 -2.03 5.56
N SER A 16 -0.68 -3.34 5.41
CA SER A 16 -1.70 -4.36 5.65
C SER A 16 -2.22 -4.34 7.08
N LEU A 17 -1.37 -4.04 8.07
CA LEU A 17 -1.78 -3.91 9.48
C LEU A 17 -2.66 -2.68 9.74
N ILE A 18 -2.39 -1.56 9.08
CA ILE A 18 -3.17 -0.31 9.21
C ILE A 18 -4.53 -0.43 8.49
N GLY A 19 -4.59 -1.33 7.52
CA GLY A 19 -5.57 -1.33 6.47
C GLY A 19 -6.93 -1.97 6.72
N GLY A 20 -7.11 -2.74 7.80
CA GLY A 20 -8.28 -3.61 8.02
C GLY A 20 -9.65 -2.94 8.10
N ARG A 21 -9.75 -1.62 7.89
CA ARG A 21 -11.00 -0.83 7.93
C ARG A 21 -11.37 -0.19 6.59
N LEU A 22 -10.55 -0.34 5.55
CA LEU A 22 -10.78 0.31 4.26
C LEU A 22 -11.64 -0.57 3.35
N SER A 23 -12.59 0.04 2.62
CA SER A 23 -13.21 -0.63 1.48
C SER A 23 -12.16 -0.88 0.38
N TYR A 24 -12.39 -1.87 -0.49
CA TYR A 24 -11.44 -2.23 -1.55
C TYR A 24 -10.96 -1.04 -2.41
N GLY A 25 -11.88 -0.17 -2.86
CA GLY A 25 -11.51 1.02 -3.63
C GLY A 25 -10.66 2.01 -2.82
N GLN A 26 -11.02 2.23 -1.55
CA GLN A 26 -10.23 3.07 -0.64
C GLN A 26 -8.85 2.46 -0.37
N ALA A 27 -8.74 1.13 -0.26
CA ALA A 27 -7.48 0.45 -0.07
C ALA A 27 -6.53 0.64 -1.26
N ILE A 28 -7.03 0.60 -2.49
CA ILE A 28 -6.23 0.90 -3.69
C ILE A 28 -5.76 2.35 -3.69
N SER A 29 -6.68 3.30 -3.51
CA SER A 29 -6.32 4.73 -3.49
C SER A 29 -5.34 5.05 -2.37
N TRP A 30 -5.54 4.46 -1.18
CA TRP A 30 -4.64 4.63 -0.06
C TRP A 30 -3.30 3.95 -0.27
N GLY A 31 -3.29 2.79 -0.92
CA GLY A 31 -2.08 2.09 -1.34
C GLY A 31 -1.23 2.95 -2.26
N ILE A 32 -1.82 3.61 -3.25
CA ILE A 32 -1.13 4.55 -4.15
C ILE A 32 -0.50 5.71 -3.35
N VAL A 33 -1.28 6.36 -2.48
CA VAL A 33 -0.80 7.47 -1.64
C VAL A 33 0.35 7.01 -0.73
N TYR A 34 0.20 5.82 -0.12
CA TYR A 34 1.22 5.22 0.73
C TYR A 34 2.51 4.89 -0.02
N GLY A 35 2.40 4.27 -1.21
CA GLY A 35 3.54 3.99 -2.08
C GLY A 35 4.28 5.26 -2.48
N LEU A 36 3.57 6.30 -2.91
CA LEU A 36 4.16 7.60 -3.20
C LEU A 36 4.79 8.26 -1.95
N GLY A 37 4.18 8.10 -0.78
CA GLY A 37 4.75 8.55 0.48
C GLY A 37 6.09 7.87 0.81
N ILE A 38 6.18 6.56 0.61
CA ILE A 38 7.44 5.81 0.76
C ILE A 38 8.48 6.34 -0.24
N TRP A 39 8.09 6.54 -1.51
CA TRP A 39 8.99 7.09 -2.51
C TRP A 39 9.53 8.46 -2.10
N LEU A 40 8.65 9.39 -1.67
CA LEU A 40 9.07 10.71 -1.18
C LEU A 40 10.05 10.60 -0.02
N PHE A 41 9.75 9.75 0.96
CA PHE A 41 10.63 9.49 2.09
C PHE A 41 11.99 8.94 1.63
N MET A 42 11.99 7.96 0.74
CA MET A 42 13.22 7.35 0.25
C MET A 42 14.06 8.31 -0.59
N GLN A 43 13.44 8.99 -1.55
CA GLN A 43 14.11 9.88 -2.49
C GLN A 43 14.73 11.10 -1.82
N PHE A 44 14.02 11.71 -0.86
CA PHE A 44 14.41 13.01 -0.30
C PHE A 44 14.99 12.94 1.11
N LEU A 45 14.79 11.86 1.87
CA LEU A 45 15.31 11.73 3.23
C LEU A 45 16.30 10.58 3.37
N TRP A 46 15.96 9.38 2.92
CA TRP A 46 16.78 8.19 3.20
C TRP A 46 17.97 8.02 2.25
N LEU A 47 17.72 8.02 0.92
CA LEU A 47 18.75 7.78 -0.09
C LEU A 47 19.87 8.82 -0.06
N PRO A 48 19.63 10.14 0.15
CA PRO A 48 20.73 11.11 0.24
C PRO A 48 21.74 10.81 1.36
N ILE A 49 21.33 10.07 2.39
CA ILE A 49 22.18 9.70 3.53
C ILE A 49 22.87 8.35 3.28
N VAL A 50 22.12 7.37 2.78
CA VAL A 50 22.58 5.97 2.72
C VAL A 50 23.20 5.61 1.37
N ASN A 51 22.70 6.19 0.28
CA ASN A 51 23.20 5.96 -1.07
C ASN A 51 23.02 7.21 -1.96
N PRO A 52 23.91 8.21 -1.82
CA PRO A 52 23.80 9.48 -2.53
C PRO A 52 23.82 9.32 -4.05
N ALA A 53 24.56 8.34 -4.57
CA ALA A 53 24.62 8.06 -6.01
C ALA A 53 23.25 7.64 -6.56
N MET A 54 22.52 6.81 -5.83
CA MET A 54 21.16 6.40 -6.21
C MET A 54 20.16 7.56 -6.11
N ALA A 55 20.33 8.47 -5.15
CA ALA A 55 19.48 9.66 -5.01
C ALA A 55 19.55 10.60 -6.22
N GLN A 56 20.63 10.55 -7.01
CA GLN A 56 20.81 11.39 -8.21
C GLN A 56 20.25 10.76 -9.49
N MET A 57 19.78 9.51 -9.43
CA MET A 57 19.15 8.87 -10.59
C MET A 57 17.81 9.55 -10.93
N PRO A 58 17.33 9.45 -12.20
CA PRO A 58 16.02 9.95 -12.57
C PRO A 58 14.93 9.40 -11.64
N SER A 59 14.24 10.28 -10.92
CA SER A 59 13.35 9.90 -9.82
C SER A 59 11.95 9.49 -10.28
N LEU A 60 11.53 9.94 -11.46
CA LEU A 60 10.17 9.70 -11.99
C LEU A 60 9.87 8.21 -12.21
N PRO A 61 10.75 7.38 -12.81
CA PRO A 61 10.53 5.94 -12.90
C PRO A 61 10.30 5.29 -11.53
N PHE A 62 11.09 5.65 -10.52
CA PHE A 62 10.91 5.13 -9.16
C PHE A 62 9.57 5.54 -8.55
N ALA A 63 9.10 6.77 -8.80
CA ALA A 63 7.78 7.22 -8.34
C ALA A 63 6.65 6.38 -8.95
N ILE A 64 6.77 6.06 -10.24
CA ILE A 64 5.80 5.20 -10.96
C ILE A 64 5.82 3.79 -10.39
N GLU A 65 7.00 3.20 -10.18
CA GLU A 65 7.15 1.86 -9.58
C GLU A 65 6.49 1.79 -8.20
N HIS A 66 6.69 2.81 -7.36
CA HIS A 66 6.08 2.87 -6.03
C HIS A 66 4.55 3.08 -6.09
N THR A 67 4.07 3.84 -7.08
CA THR A 67 2.63 4.00 -7.34
C THR A 67 2.00 2.66 -7.70
N ILE A 68 2.63 1.92 -8.62
CA ILE A 68 2.18 0.59 -9.05
C ILE A 68 2.20 -0.37 -7.85
N PHE A 69 3.33 -0.44 -7.13
CA PHE A 69 3.46 -1.26 -5.93
C PHE A 69 2.34 -0.97 -4.91
N GLY A 70 2.11 0.31 -4.59
CA GLY A 70 1.08 0.74 -3.68
C GLY A 70 -0.32 0.36 -4.14
N GLY A 71 -0.63 0.56 -5.42
CA GLY A 71 -1.90 0.15 -6.01
C GLY A 71 -2.13 -1.36 -5.89
N PHE A 72 -1.13 -2.19 -6.18
CA PHE A 72 -1.20 -3.64 -6.01
C PHE A 72 -1.36 -4.04 -4.55
N LEU A 73 -0.65 -3.39 -3.63
CA LEU A 73 -0.75 -3.64 -2.21
C LEU A 73 -2.17 -3.39 -1.66
N GLY A 74 -2.86 -2.37 -2.18
CA GLY A 74 -4.26 -2.09 -1.89
C GLY A 74 -5.25 -3.17 -2.33
N THR A 75 -4.83 -4.09 -3.21
CA THR A 75 -5.63 -5.25 -3.64
C THR A 75 -5.52 -6.46 -2.70
N TYR A 76 -4.69 -6.36 -1.65
CA TYR A 76 -4.43 -7.47 -0.73
C TYR A 76 -5.71 -8.02 -0.07
N PRO A 77 -5.88 -9.34 0.08
CA PRO A 77 -7.16 -9.93 0.51
C PRO A 77 -7.69 -9.48 1.87
N ALA A 78 -6.84 -9.01 2.79
CA ALA A 78 -7.31 -8.48 4.07
C ALA A 78 -8.26 -7.27 3.92
N PHE A 79 -8.25 -6.59 2.76
CA PHE A 79 -9.15 -5.49 2.42
C PHE A 79 -10.46 -5.95 1.76
N LEU A 80 -10.54 -7.22 1.33
CA LEU A 80 -11.72 -7.80 0.69
C LEU A 80 -12.78 -8.25 1.71
N GLY A 81 -12.39 -8.50 2.96
CA GLY A 81 -13.26 -8.99 4.04
C GLY A 81 -14.48 -8.10 4.32
N SER A 82 -14.34 -6.79 4.07
CA SER A 82 -15.45 -5.83 4.24
C SER A 82 -16.69 -6.18 3.41
N ARG A 83 -16.55 -6.77 2.22
CA ARG A 83 -17.72 -7.09 1.36
C ARG A 83 -18.51 -8.30 1.86
N ALA A 84 -17.83 -9.38 2.26
CA ALA A 84 -18.47 -10.60 2.73
C ALA A 84 -19.20 -10.35 4.06
N GLU A 85 -18.56 -9.65 4.99
CA GLU A 85 -19.14 -9.32 6.31
C GLU A 85 -20.33 -8.36 6.17
N THR A 86 -20.24 -7.36 5.28
CA THR A 86 -21.36 -6.44 4.99
C THR A 86 -22.53 -7.15 4.29
N GLN A 87 -22.26 -8.13 3.44
CA GLN A 87 -23.32 -8.90 2.78
C GLN A 87 -24.06 -9.80 3.77
N ILE A 88 -23.32 -10.52 4.62
CA ILE A 88 -23.90 -11.36 5.69
C ILE A 88 -24.72 -10.51 6.68
N GLY A 89 -24.23 -9.32 7.02
CA GLY A 89 -24.98 -8.37 7.87
C GLY A 89 -26.33 -7.96 7.26
N ARG A 90 -26.34 -7.58 5.98
CA ARG A 90 -27.58 -7.21 5.26
C ARG A 90 -28.56 -8.36 5.10
N GLU A 91 -28.05 -9.58 4.91
CA GLU A 91 -28.88 -10.78 4.77
C GLU A 91 -29.53 -11.17 6.11
N ARG A 92 -28.81 -11.00 7.23
CA ARG A 92 -29.36 -11.16 8.58
C ARG A 92 -30.45 -10.14 8.90
N GLU A 93 -30.27 -8.86 8.56
CA GLU A 93 -31.32 -7.83 8.74
C GLU A 93 -32.57 -8.15 7.91
N ARG A 94 -32.41 -8.62 6.66
CA ARG A 94 -33.54 -9.04 5.82
C ARG A 94 -34.34 -10.21 6.39
N LEU A 95 -33.67 -11.17 7.03
CA LEU A 95 -34.32 -12.34 7.62
C LEU A 95 -34.99 -12.04 8.96
N ALA A 96 -34.66 -10.90 9.58
CA ALA A 96 -35.22 -10.46 10.86
C ALA A 96 -36.40 -9.49 10.72
N ALA A 97 -36.70 -9.02 9.50
CA ALA A 97 -37.81 -8.13 9.15
C ALA A 97 -38.98 -8.90 8.52
#